data_AF-A0A9P5WB60-F1
#
_entry.id   AF-A0A9P5WB60-F1
#
_cell.length_a   1.000
_cell.length_b   1.000
_cell.length_c   1.000
_cell.angle_alpha   90.00
_cell.angle_beta   90.00
_cell.angle_gamma   90.00
#
_symmetry.space_group_name_H-M   'P 1'
#
loop_
_entity.id
_entity.type
_entity.pdbx_description
1 polymer ?
#
loop_
_entity_poly.entity_id
_entity_poly.type
_entity_poly.pdbx_seq_one_letter_code
_entity_poly.pdbx_strand_id
1 'polypeptide(L)'
;ISHFIKAFDDPHGSENLEFWSKVCDKDGFISGRRYLAGWLTAFCAFDEGGRWIGHPLTDEGSSLSDIATLPAADFFSKHASEAQGIAIVDGHYDNMTEFDLVLGGASYHRVDTDLIPHGYAEANVVINDNGAETPSMMIAGHIGTQISSSEDRELSFTGERDTVRPASGWWIFTILPEEKTREKEKWRF
;
A
#
# COMPACT_ATOMS: atom_id res chain seq x y z
N ILE A 1 12.80 -6.93 11.09
CA ILE A 1 13.93 -7.74 10.56
C ILE A 1 13.97 -9.16 11.12
N SER A 2 13.51 -9.39 12.36
CA SER A 2 13.44 -10.72 13.00
C SER A 2 12.64 -11.76 12.21
N HIS A 3 11.45 -11.42 11.70
CA HIS A 3 10.64 -12.36 10.89
C HIS A 3 11.28 -12.73 9.55
N PHE A 4 12.08 -11.84 8.96
CA PHE A 4 12.82 -12.14 7.74
C PHE A 4 13.93 -13.17 8.00
N ILE A 5 14.66 -13.04 9.10
CA ILE A 5 15.69 -14.02 9.49
C ILE A 5 15.03 -15.36 9.86
N LYS A 6 13.94 -15.34 10.64
CA LYS A 6 13.17 -16.55 10.99
C LYS A 6 12.64 -17.30 9.78
N ALA A 7 12.35 -16.62 8.67
CA ALA A 7 11.93 -17.26 7.44
C ALA A 7 12.96 -18.25 6.89
N PHE A 8 14.26 -18.05 7.18
CA PHE A 8 15.34 -18.95 6.79
C PHE A 8 15.72 -19.92 7.91
N ASP A 9 15.78 -19.45 9.15
CA ASP A 9 16.23 -20.27 10.29
C ASP A 9 15.17 -21.27 10.77
N ASP A 10 13.88 -20.91 10.68
CA ASP A 10 12.74 -21.74 11.10
C ASP A 10 11.54 -21.56 10.15
N PRO A 11 11.64 -21.99 8.88
CA PRO A 11 10.62 -21.76 7.86
C PRO A 11 9.27 -22.41 8.21
N HIS A 12 9.28 -23.48 9.00
CA HIS A 12 8.09 -24.24 9.38
C HIS A 12 7.59 -23.94 10.80
N GLY A 13 8.24 -23.01 11.51
CA GLY A 13 7.80 -22.54 12.82
C GLY A 13 6.41 -21.93 12.74
N SER A 14 5.54 -22.25 13.71
CA SER A 14 4.15 -21.79 13.71
C SER A 14 4.03 -20.27 13.68
N GLU A 15 4.88 -19.55 14.40
CA GLU A 15 4.93 -18.08 14.42
C GLU A 15 5.36 -17.51 13.06
N ASN A 16 6.30 -18.18 12.36
CA ASN A 16 6.75 -17.78 11.03
C ASN A 16 5.63 -17.98 10.00
N LEU A 17 4.97 -19.14 10.04
CA LEU A 17 3.83 -19.44 9.16
C LEU A 17 2.64 -18.50 9.41
N GLU A 18 2.32 -18.21 10.67
CA GLU A 18 1.28 -17.25 11.04
C GLU A 18 1.57 -15.86 10.46
N PHE A 19 2.78 -15.33 10.65
CA PHE A 19 3.18 -14.04 10.09
C PHE A 19 3.09 -14.02 8.56
N TRP A 20 3.74 -14.97 7.87
CA TRP A 20 3.83 -14.96 6.41
C TRP A 20 2.51 -15.30 5.71
N SER A 21 1.61 -16.05 6.35
CA SER A 21 0.27 -16.31 5.81
C SER A 21 -0.66 -15.10 5.88
N LYS A 22 -0.35 -14.12 6.74
CA LYS A 22 -1.14 -12.91 6.96
C LYS A 22 -0.63 -11.69 6.18
N VAL A 23 -0.31 -11.90 4.90
CA VAL A 23 0.07 -10.82 3.97
C VAL A 23 -1.04 -9.79 3.82
N CYS A 24 -2.24 -10.30 3.53
CA CYS A 24 -3.45 -9.53 3.34
C CYS A 24 -4.61 -10.36 3.90
N ASP A 25 -5.10 -9.97 5.06
CA ASP A 25 -6.23 -10.60 5.74
C ASP A 25 -7.48 -9.78 5.43
N LYS A 26 -8.41 -10.37 4.68
CA LYS A 26 -9.61 -9.66 4.24
C LYS A 26 -10.74 -9.94 5.22
N ASP A 27 -11.09 -8.93 6.00
CA ASP A 27 -12.31 -8.96 6.82
C ASP A 27 -13.46 -8.29 6.06
N GLY A 28 -14.47 -9.08 5.72
CA GLY A 28 -15.66 -8.62 5.04
C GLY A 28 -16.82 -8.46 6.01
N PHE A 29 -17.03 -7.25 6.55
CA PHE A 29 -18.31 -6.91 7.16
C PHE A 29 -18.75 -5.48 6.80
N ILE A 30 -20.07 -5.40 6.57
CA ILE A 30 -20.88 -4.26 6.09
C ILE A 30 -20.87 -4.11 4.54
N SER A 31 -22.07 -4.20 3.97
CA SER A 31 -22.35 -4.13 2.54
C SER A 31 -21.70 -2.90 1.88
N GLY A 32 -20.74 -3.13 0.98
CA GLY A 32 -20.20 -2.13 0.06
C GLY A 32 -18.73 -1.77 0.28
N ARG A 33 -18.19 -1.89 1.50
CA ARG A 33 -16.77 -1.61 1.78
C ARG A 33 -15.97 -2.88 1.98
N ARG A 34 -14.70 -2.84 1.60
CA ARG A 34 -13.75 -3.95 1.79
C ARG A 34 -12.58 -3.40 2.57
N TYR A 35 -12.28 -4.02 3.71
CA TYR A 35 -11.10 -3.69 4.49
C TYR A 35 -10.03 -4.74 4.27
N LEU A 36 -8.77 -4.30 4.24
CA LEU A 36 -7.60 -5.15 4.29
C LEU A 36 -6.90 -4.95 5.63
N ALA A 37 -6.51 -6.03 6.28
CA ALA A 37 -5.53 -6.09 7.35
C ALA A 37 -4.34 -6.95 6.87
N GLY A 38 -3.36 -7.22 7.73
CA GLY A 38 -2.15 -7.97 7.36
C GLY A 38 -0.92 -7.09 7.29
N TRP A 39 0.26 -7.73 7.19
CA TRP A 39 1.50 -6.95 7.27
C TRP A 39 1.71 -5.99 6.09
N LEU A 40 1.01 -6.20 4.97
CA LEU A 40 1.07 -5.31 3.82
C LEU A 40 0.47 -3.92 4.12
N THR A 41 -0.46 -3.80 5.08
CA THR A 41 -1.08 -2.51 5.40
C THR A 41 -0.11 -1.53 6.03
N ALA A 42 1.00 -2.00 6.62
CA ALA A 42 2.07 -1.14 7.13
C ALA A 42 2.68 -0.22 6.05
N PHE A 43 2.57 -0.60 4.77
CA PHE A 43 3.02 0.23 3.63
C PHE A 43 1.97 1.23 3.14
N CYS A 44 0.76 1.19 3.70
CA CYS A 44 -0.35 2.09 3.42
C CYS A 44 -0.61 2.97 4.64
N ALA A 45 0.42 3.66 5.12
CA ALA A 45 0.35 4.52 6.30
C ALA A 45 -0.28 5.90 6.02
N PHE A 46 -0.29 6.30 4.74
CA PHE A 46 -0.84 7.57 4.27
C PHE A 46 -1.77 7.37 3.07
N ASP A 47 -2.81 8.19 2.96
CA ASP A 47 -3.64 8.28 1.76
C ASP A 47 -2.98 9.12 0.64
N GLU A 48 -3.64 9.23 -0.52
CA GLU A 48 -3.22 10.07 -1.65
C GLU A 48 -3.01 11.56 -1.28
N GLY A 49 -3.71 12.03 -0.24
CA GLY A 49 -3.57 13.39 0.27
C GLY A 49 -2.43 13.57 1.27
N GLY A 50 -1.66 12.51 1.55
CA GLY A 50 -0.60 12.50 2.57
C GLY A 50 -1.14 12.52 4.00
N ARG A 51 -2.42 12.16 4.22
CA ARG A 51 -3.03 12.09 5.55
C ARG A 51 -2.71 10.74 6.18
N TRP A 52 -2.35 10.75 7.46
CA TRP A 52 -2.14 9.52 8.22
C TRP A 52 -3.43 8.71 8.32
N ILE A 53 -3.37 7.43 7.94
CA ILE A 53 -4.50 6.48 8.00
C ILE A 53 -4.21 5.26 8.90
N GLY A 54 -3.07 5.26 9.60
CA GLY A 54 -2.72 4.24 10.59
C GLY A 54 -3.39 4.48 11.95
N HIS A 55 -3.01 3.67 12.95
CA HIS A 55 -3.49 3.86 14.32
C HIS A 55 -3.22 5.28 14.83
N PRO A 56 -4.14 5.91 15.57
CA PRO A 56 -3.87 7.22 16.15
C PRO A 56 -2.67 7.11 17.10
N LEU A 57 -1.73 8.04 16.94
CA LEU A 57 -0.53 8.10 17.76
C LEU A 57 -0.75 9.09 18.91
N THR A 58 -0.26 8.75 20.10
CA THR A 58 -0.24 9.68 21.22
C THR A 58 0.76 10.80 20.94
N ASP A 59 0.36 12.04 21.21
CA ASP A 59 1.14 13.28 20.95
C ASP A 59 2.34 13.48 21.91
N GLU A 60 2.80 12.40 22.55
CA GLU A 60 3.83 12.44 23.58
C GLU A 60 5.18 12.81 22.95
N GLY A 61 5.70 13.99 23.32
CA GLY A 61 6.92 14.66 22.82
C GLY A 61 8.24 13.90 22.98
N SER A 62 8.30 12.67 22.47
CA SER A 62 9.50 11.85 22.35
C SER A 62 10.32 12.28 21.13
N SER A 63 11.65 12.28 21.26
CA SER A 63 12.53 12.55 20.14
C SER A 63 12.35 11.49 19.03
N LEU A 64 12.29 11.91 17.77
CA LEU A 64 12.16 11.02 16.60
C LEU A 64 13.27 9.95 16.54
N SER A 65 14.46 10.26 17.07
CA SER A 65 15.60 9.33 17.16
C SER A 65 15.30 8.10 18.01
N ASP A 66 14.53 8.29 19.08
CA ASP A 66 14.30 7.25 20.07
C ASP A 66 13.25 6.28 19.53
N ILE A 67 12.23 6.83 18.85
CA ILE A 67 11.13 6.09 18.22
C ILE A 67 11.64 5.13 17.13
N ALA A 68 12.52 5.60 16.24
CA ALA A 68 12.98 4.82 15.09
C ALA A 68 13.81 3.56 15.47
N THR A 69 14.27 3.48 16.72
CA THR A 69 15.08 2.35 17.21
C THR A 69 14.28 1.31 18.01
N LEU A 70 13.01 1.62 18.33
CA LEU A 70 12.17 0.71 19.10
C LEU A 70 11.75 -0.51 18.25
N PRO A 71 11.73 -1.72 18.85
CA PRO A 71 10.96 -2.83 18.29
C PRO A 71 9.51 -2.42 18.05
N ALA A 72 8.90 -2.96 16.99
CA ALA A 72 7.53 -2.58 16.61
C ALA A 72 6.52 -2.80 17.76
N ALA A 73 6.65 -3.88 18.54
CA ALA A 73 5.79 -4.14 19.69
C ALA A 73 5.90 -3.06 20.77
N ASP A 74 7.12 -2.60 21.06
CA ASP A 74 7.38 -1.54 22.04
C ASP A 74 6.88 -0.18 21.51
N PHE A 75 7.01 0.06 20.20
CA PHE A 75 6.46 1.25 19.57
C PHE A 75 4.94 1.31 19.73
N PHE A 76 4.20 0.28 19.30
CA PHE A 76 2.74 0.32 19.34
C PHE A 76 2.19 0.31 20.77
N SER A 77 2.81 -0.43 21.70
CA SER A 77 2.37 -0.42 23.10
C SER A 77 2.57 0.93 23.80
N LYS A 78 3.58 1.71 23.40
CA LYS A 78 3.91 3.00 24.02
C LYS A 78 3.26 4.19 23.32
N HIS A 79 3.12 4.12 21.99
CA HIS A 79 2.78 5.27 21.16
C HIS A 79 1.45 5.15 20.41
N ALA A 80 0.88 3.95 20.27
CA ALA A 80 -0.49 3.86 19.77
C ALA A 80 -1.44 4.22 20.91
N SER A 81 -2.35 5.15 20.67
CA SER A 81 -3.36 5.47 21.68
C SER A 81 -4.29 4.28 21.87
N GLU A 82 -4.69 3.99 23.10
CA GLU A 82 -5.82 3.08 23.40
C GLU A 82 -7.15 3.57 22.82
N ALA A 83 -7.20 4.80 22.29
CA ALA A 83 -8.31 5.29 21.49
C ALA A 83 -8.38 4.49 20.17
N GLN A 84 -9.14 3.40 20.26
CA GLN A 84 -9.93 2.73 19.23
C GLN A 84 -9.47 3.00 17.79
N GLY A 85 -8.88 1.98 17.14
CA GLY A 85 -8.45 2.02 15.74
C GLY A 85 -9.50 2.68 14.84
N ILE A 86 -9.16 3.86 14.32
CA ILE A 86 -10.06 4.67 13.51
C ILE A 86 -10.00 4.13 12.08
N ALA A 87 -10.99 3.34 11.67
CA ALA A 87 -11.33 3.31 10.26
C ALA A 87 -11.96 4.67 9.93
N ILE A 88 -11.33 5.47 9.07
CA ILE A 88 -11.95 6.71 8.58
C ILE A 88 -13.05 6.30 7.60
N VAL A 89 -14.30 6.28 8.07
CA VAL A 89 -15.49 5.99 7.25
C VAL A 89 -16.23 7.30 6.98
N ASP A 90 -16.01 7.97 5.84
CA ASP A 90 -16.74 9.19 5.45
C ASP A 90 -16.84 10.27 6.55
N GLY A 91 -15.78 10.45 7.35
CA GLY A 91 -15.77 11.40 8.47
C GLY A 91 -16.69 11.04 9.65
N HIS A 92 -17.18 9.80 9.72
CA HIS A 92 -17.90 9.24 10.87
C HIS A 92 -17.05 8.20 11.61
N TYR A 93 -17.02 8.35 12.94
CA TYR A 93 -16.30 7.50 13.88
C TYR A 93 -17.11 6.22 14.13
N ASP A 94 -16.64 5.07 13.63
CA ASP A 94 -17.22 3.77 14.00
C ASP A 94 -16.29 3.06 15.00
N ASN A 95 -16.81 2.78 16.20
CA ASN A 95 -16.03 2.27 17.33
C ASN A 95 -15.80 0.75 17.19
N MET A 96 -14.90 0.34 16.30
CA MET A 96 -14.65 -1.07 15.99
C MET A 96 -13.33 -1.56 16.61
N THR A 97 -13.29 -1.67 17.94
CA THR A 97 -12.12 -2.08 18.75
C THR A 97 -11.72 -3.55 18.68
N GLU A 98 -12.46 -4.40 17.97
CA GLU A 98 -12.36 -5.87 18.13
C GLU A 98 -11.49 -6.56 17.07
N PHE A 99 -10.83 -5.84 16.17
CA PHE A 99 -10.28 -6.45 14.96
C PHE A 99 -8.89 -5.99 14.50
N ASP A 100 -8.08 -5.43 15.40
CA ASP A 100 -6.70 -5.11 15.07
C ASP A 100 -5.87 -6.41 14.97
N LEU A 101 -5.23 -6.61 13.82
CA LEU A 101 -4.39 -7.78 13.60
C LEU A 101 -3.02 -7.53 14.21
N VAL A 102 -2.66 -8.29 15.24
CA VAL A 102 -1.35 -8.21 15.88
C VAL A 102 -0.48 -9.38 15.40
N LEU A 103 0.63 -9.09 14.73
CA LEU A 103 1.60 -10.11 14.29
C LEU A 103 2.97 -9.79 14.87
N GLY A 104 3.55 -10.73 15.62
CA GLY A 104 4.86 -10.52 16.27
C GLY A 104 4.86 -9.34 17.27
N GLY A 105 3.72 -9.06 17.88
CA GLY A 105 3.51 -7.92 18.80
C GLY A 105 3.31 -6.57 18.11
N ALA A 106 3.45 -6.48 16.79
CA ALA A 106 3.15 -5.27 16.02
C ALA A 106 1.67 -5.24 15.64
N SER A 107 1.01 -4.09 15.86
CA SER A 107 -0.37 -3.87 15.43
C SER A 107 -0.42 -3.41 13.98
N TYR A 108 -1.26 -4.05 13.17
CA TYR A 108 -1.48 -3.69 11.77
C TYR A 108 -2.87 -3.11 11.61
N HIS A 109 -2.93 -1.86 11.13
CA HIS A 109 -4.19 -1.16 10.93
C HIS A 109 -4.96 -1.74 9.75
N ARG A 110 -6.28 -1.54 9.79
CA ARG A 110 -7.17 -1.82 8.67
C ARG A 110 -7.13 -0.65 7.68
N VAL A 111 -7.04 -0.99 6.40
CA VAL A 111 -7.07 -0.03 5.30
C VAL A 111 -8.34 -0.26 4.52
N ASP A 112 -9.16 0.78 4.37
CA ASP A 112 -10.23 0.78 3.39
C ASP A 112 -9.59 0.63 1.99
N THR A 113 -10.09 -0.31 1.17
CA THR A 113 -9.54 -0.52 -0.17
C THR A 113 -9.56 0.73 -1.04
N ASP A 114 -10.43 1.70 -0.73
CA ASP A 114 -10.52 2.98 -1.45
C ASP A 114 -9.42 3.98 -1.01
N LEU A 115 -8.71 3.71 0.09
CA LEU A 115 -7.61 4.53 0.63
C LEU A 115 -6.23 3.93 0.36
N ILE A 116 -6.14 2.81 -0.37
CA ILE A 116 -4.85 2.24 -0.77
C ILE A 116 -4.17 3.23 -1.73
N PRO A 117 -2.95 3.71 -1.40
CA PRO A 117 -2.27 4.66 -2.26
C PRO A 117 -1.93 4.03 -3.61
N HIS A 118 -1.98 4.84 -4.64
CA HIS A 118 -1.58 4.55 -5.99
C HIS A 118 -0.10 4.18 -6.04
N GLY A 119 0.21 3.14 -6.82
CA GLY A 119 1.59 2.73 -7.08
C GLY A 119 2.31 3.62 -8.09
N TYR A 120 1.77 4.79 -8.43
CA TYR A 120 2.31 5.72 -9.42
C TYR A 120 2.18 7.18 -8.98
N ALA A 121 2.97 8.04 -9.59
CA ALA A 121 2.91 9.48 -9.44
C ALA A 121 2.71 10.15 -10.80
N GLU A 122 2.10 11.33 -10.79
CA GLU A 122 1.90 12.16 -11.97
C GLU A 122 2.45 13.58 -11.78
N ALA A 123 2.89 14.20 -12.87
CA ALA A 123 3.40 15.55 -12.87
C ALA A 123 3.06 16.26 -14.19
N ASN A 124 2.55 17.49 -14.08
CA ASN A 124 2.43 18.39 -15.22
C ASN A 124 3.84 18.82 -15.69
N VAL A 125 4.11 18.64 -16.97
CA VAL A 125 5.40 18.95 -17.61
C VAL A 125 5.20 19.72 -18.91
N VAL A 126 6.19 20.50 -19.33
CA VAL A 126 6.20 21.15 -20.64
C VAL A 126 7.32 20.54 -21.47
N ILE A 127 6.98 19.95 -22.62
CA ILE A 127 7.97 19.48 -23.58
C ILE A 127 8.33 20.64 -24.50
N ASN A 128 9.60 21.02 -24.57
CA ASN A 128 10.11 22.01 -25.50
C ASN A 128 10.85 21.31 -26.63
N ASP A 129 10.24 21.27 -27.82
CA ASP A 129 10.88 20.78 -29.04
C ASP A 129 11.29 21.98 -29.91
N ASN A 130 12.56 22.37 -29.80
CA ASN A 130 13.16 23.46 -30.59
C ASN A 130 12.39 24.80 -30.53
N GLY A 131 11.85 25.15 -29.36
CA GLY A 131 11.06 26.36 -29.12
C GLY A 131 9.55 26.18 -29.25
N ALA A 132 9.08 25.00 -29.68
CA ALA A 132 7.66 24.64 -29.62
C ALA A 132 7.34 23.99 -28.27
N GLU A 133 6.63 24.70 -27.40
CA GLU A 133 6.21 24.20 -26.09
C GLU A 133 4.89 23.43 -26.17
N THR A 134 4.88 22.22 -25.62
CA THR A 134 3.71 21.33 -25.58
C THR A 134 3.37 20.97 -24.13
N PRO A 135 2.25 21.49 -23.59
CA PRO A 135 1.74 21.07 -22.29
C PRO A 135 1.46 19.56 -22.26
N SER A 136 2.03 18.88 -21.28
CA SER A 136 1.99 17.42 -21.19
C SER A 136 1.89 16.97 -19.74
N MET A 137 1.52 15.72 -19.53
CA MET A 137 1.58 15.07 -18.22
C MET A 137 2.53 13.88 -18.30
N MET A 138 3.42 13.78 -17.33
CA MET A 138 4.25 12.60 -17.09
C MET A 138 3.60 11.74 -16.01
N ILE A 139 3.57 10.43 -16.24
CA ILE A 139 3.18 9.43 -15.23
C ILE A 139 4.37 8.48 -15.06
N ALA A 140 4.69 8.12 -13.81
CA ALA A 140 5.74 7.15 -13.49
C ALA A 140 5.33 6.29 -12.29
N GLY A 141 5.58 4.98 -12.35
CA GLY A 141 5.26 4.08 -11.24
C GLY A 141 5.09 2.63 -11.67
N HIS A 142 4.33 1.87 -10.88
CA HIS A 142 3.89 0.52 -11.20
C HIS A 142 2.80 0.57 -12.27
N ILE A 143 3.13 0.19 -13.50
CA ILE A 143 2.25 0.34 -14.67
C ILE A 143 1.64 -0.98 -15.14
N GLY A 144 2.11 -2.11 -14.61
CA GLY A 144 1.58 -3.41 -14.98
C GLY A 144 2.30 -4.55 -14.29
N THR A 145 2.00 -5.76 -14.71
CA THR A 145 2.52 -6.97 -14.11
C THR A 145 3.25 -7.78 -15.17
N GLN A 146 4.45 -8.25 -14.84
CA GLN A 146 5.19 -9.16 -15.71
C GLN A 146 5.12 -10.57 -15.15
N ILE A 147 4.71 -11.50 -16.02
CA ILE A 147 4.74 -12.94 -15.75
C ILE A 147 6.02 -13.49 -16.37
N SER A 148 6.83 -14.19 -15.58
CA SER A 148 8.08 -14.81 -16.01
C SER A 148 8.18 -16.26 -15.54
N SER A 149 9.10 -16.98 -16.15
CA SER A 149 9.47 -18.35 -15.78
C SER A 149 10.67 -18.30 -14.84
N SER A 150 10.61 -18.99 -13.69
CA SER A 150 11.73 -19.14 -12.77
C SER A 150 12.79 -20.12 -13.30
N GLU A 151 12.40 -21.03 -14.19
CA GLU A 151 13.16 -22.22 -14.63
C GLU A 151 13.50 -23.20 -13.48
N ASP A 152 12.95 -22.97 -12.28
CA ASP A 152 13.17 -23.78 -11.10
C ASP A 152 12.08 -24.87 -11.00
N ARG A 153 12.49 -26.12 -11.22
CA ARG A 153 11.59 -27.28 -11.12
C ARG A 153 11.44 -27.86 -9.71
N GLU A 154 12.21 -27.37 -8.74
CA GLU A 154 12.07 -27.76 -7.33
C GLU A 154 10.92 -27.00 -6.67
N LEU A 155 10.77 -25.72 -7.00
CA LEU A 155 9.72 -24.85 -6.45
C LEU A 155 8.45 -24.78 -7.32
N SER A 156 8.53 -25.17 -8.59
CA SER A 156 7.42 -25.10 -9.56
C SER A 156 7.40 -26.34 -10.46
N PHE A 157 6.23 -26.96 -10.64
CA PHE A 157 6.14 -28.21 -11.42
C PHE A 157 6.66 -28.06 -12.87
N THR A 158 6.43 -26.91 -13.49
CA THR A 158 6.88 -26.62 -14.85
C THR A 158 8.13 -25.74 -14.89
N GLY A 159 8.35 -24.90 -13.87
CA GLY A 159 9.32 -23.80 -13.92
C GLY A 159 8.89 -22.66 -14.86
N GLU A 160 7.66 -22.69 -15.39
CA GLU A 160 7.17 -21.78 -16.43
C GLU A 160 6.00 -20.93 -15.93
N ARG A 161 6.05 -19.62 -16.21
CA ARG A 161 4.99 -18.64 -15.85
C ARG A 161 4.56 -18.69 -14.37
N ASP A 162 5.50 -19.00 -13.50
CA ASP A 162 5.32 -19.22 -12.06
C ASP A 162 5.73 -18.02 -11.20
N THR A 163 6.36 -17.03 -11.83
CA THR A 163 6.81 -15.82 -11.14
C THR A 163 6.01 -14.63 -11.62
N VAL A 164 5.53 -13.84 -10.66
CA VAL A 164 4.87 -12.56 -10.90
C VAL A 164 5.75 -11.46 -10.32
N ARG A 165 6.07 -10.45 -11.14
CA ARG A 165 6.83 -9.27 -10.68
C ARG A 165 6.16 -7.97 -11.12
N PRO A 166 6.24 -6.92 -10.30
CA PRO A 166 5.77 -5.59 -10.67
C PRO A 166 6.55 -5.11 -11.91
N ALA A 167 5.85 -4.50 -12.87
CA ALA A 167 6.47 -3.82 -14.00
C ALA A 167 6.35 -2.32 -13.78
N SER A 168 7.49 -1.68 -13.51
CA SER A 168 7.59 -0.24 -13.40
C SER A 168 7.91 0.40 -14.74
N GLY A 169 7.39 1.61 -14.96
CA GLY A 169 7.66 2.37 -16.18
C GLY A 169 7.14 3.79 -16.08
N TRP A 170 7.27 4.52 -17.19
CA TRP A 170 6.81 5.89 -17.30
C TRP A 170 6.38 6.21 -18.73
N TRP A 171 5.50 7.18 -18.89
CA TRP A 171 5.11 7.73 -20.19
C TRP A 171 4.74 9.21 -20.05
N ILE A 172 4.76 9.91 -21.17
CA ILE A 172 4.34 11.30 -21.28
C ILE A 172 3.26 11.38 -22.35
N PHE A 173 2.16 12.07 -22.06
CA PHE A 173 1.14 12.37 -23.05
C PHE A 173 0.82 13.86 -23.07
N THR A 174 0.48 14.33 -24.26
CA THR A 174 0.06 15.70 -24.48
C THR A 174 -1.32 15.91 -23.86
N ILE A 175 -1.43 16.97 -23.05
CA ILE A 175 -2.72 17.42 -22.53
C ILE A 175 -3.42 18.17 -23.66
N LEU A 176 -4.61 17.70 -24.04
CA LEU A 176 -5.40 18.41 -25.05
C LEU A 176 -6.11 19.61 -24.42
N PRO A 177 -6.23 20.74 -25.15
CA PRO A 177 -7.08 21.84 -24.73
C PRO A 177 -8.52 21.35 -24.48
N GLU A 178 -9.21 21.90 -23.48
CA GLU A 178 -10.57 21.47 -23.08
C GLU A 178 -11.56 21.39 -24.24
N GLU A 179 -11.48 22.30 -25.21
CA GLU A 179 -12.31 22.30 -26.42
C GLU A 179 -12.16 21.02 -27.25
N LYS A 180 -10.93 20.52 -27.40
CA LYS A 180 -10.63 19.28 -28.13
C LYS A 180 -10.97 18.03 -27.32
N THR A 181 -10.93 18.12 -25.99
CA THR A 181 -11.35 17.03 -25.10
C THR A 181 -12.85 16.78 -25.23
N ARG A 182 -13.68 17.84 -25.19
CA ARG A 182 -15.14 17.74 -25.36
C ARG A 182 -15.56 17.19 -26.72
N GLU A 183 -14.83 17.52 -27.79
CA GLU A 183 -15.08 16.95 -29.13
C GLU A 183 -14.81 15.45 -29.18
N LYS A 184 -13.79 14.95 -28.48
CA LYS A 184 -13.48 13.50 -28.44
C LYS A 184 -14.46 12.71 -27.58
N GLU A 185 -14.93 13.28 -26.48
CA GLU A 185 -15.92 12.65 -25.60
C GLU A 185 -17.30 12.56 -26.24
N LYS A 186 -17.65 13.49 -27.13
CA LYS A 186 -18.90 13.47 -27.92
C LYS A 186 -19.08 12.19 -28.75
N TRP A 187 -18.01 11.43 -29.02
CA TRP A 187 -18.02 10.22 -29.84
C TRP A 187 -17.73 8.93 -29.05
N ARG A 188 -17.70 8.99 -27.71
CA ARG A 188 -17.60 7.79 -26.87
C ARG A 188 -19.01 7.29 -26.57
N PHE A 189 -19.38 6.18 -27.22
CA PHE A 189 -20.64 5.47 -27.03
C PHE A 189 -20.67 4.69 -25.71
#